data_AF-A0A1S1V421-F1
#
_entry.id   AF-A0A1S1V421-F1
#
_cell.length_a   1.000
_cell.length_b   1.000
_cell.length_c   1.000
_cell.angle_alpha   90.00
_cell.angle_beta   90.00
_cell.angle_gamma   90.00
#
_symmetry.space_group_name_H-M   'P 1'
#
loop_
_entity.id
_entity.type
_entity.pdbx_description
1 polymer ?
#
loop_
_entity_poly.entity_id
_entity_poly.type
_entity_poly.pdbx_seq_one_letter_code
_entity_poly.pdbx_strand_id
1 'polypeptide(L)'
;MAKKVKLVAGRGLFSGLAKQNLLFHQCIGELVDNAIAGTIKDSKFDVSIIFNDVGEKGFVDLYISDKGKGMDIDTLERALQLGESATTTNRLNEHGFGLKNALATLSDGNGEWELWTKFKSENSKVLKVKGPFCSEMEIQDERQRFPDYDFLPSEISTLIKVKVKKNFVQTSQGRGAKATELNTLRRILMEHLGVMYRGYLEQDSKTYEESGRINVSIGRDSKKVTPVQVPIANGRTEYVDIELGGTVYKLEYKYGTLDEVRRDMLIQGEKASYYYQGNIPTQGIDIRLGKRVIATRLLDIIWKTDDDKRKSIVRHNNYNDFVGELIIPELPRGVLTTVNNKTDFNLADENWTSIFDKINEYRPLKMSRLEGEKELRTKWVSILEASITDKEKEKILTEKKVWPSGTSIDVYRVTAAEKVIIYELKVGTGEPKHLYQLKMYWDGLVNNKDNPDEAILLVEDYDGKLEEMANVMNTFNTIRDGVNPYNFKIMKFSEVGLRKDIKR
;
A
#
# COMPACT_ATOMS: atom_id res chain seq x y z
N MET A 1 -12.26 -38.56 28.32
CA MET A 1 -13.06 -39.32 27.35
C MET A 1 -13.12 -38.53 26.06
N ALA A 2 -13.03 -39.20 24.91
CA ALA A 2 -13.27 -38.52 23.63
C ALA A 2 -14.75 -38.10 23.50
N LYS A 3 -15.01 -36.83 23.16
CA LYS A 3 -16.35 -36.34 22.82
C LYS A 3 -16.50 -36.28 21.30
N LYS A 4 -17.53 -36.92 20.77
CA LYS A 4 -17.91 -36.81 19.36
C LYS A 4 -18.73 -35.55 19.14
N VAL A 5 -18.36 -34.78 18.13
CA VAL A 5 -19.05 -33.54 17.73
C VAL A 5 -19.57 -33.73 16.31
N LYS A 6 -20.89 -33.68 16.15
CA LYS A 6 -21.52 -33.72 14.84
C LYS A 6 -21.51 -32.31 14.24
N LEU A 7 -20.90 -32.16 13.07
CA LEU A 7 -20.92 -30.90 12.34
C LEU A 7 -22.19 -30.81 11.48
N VAL A 8 -22.82 -29.64 11.47
CA VAL A 8 -23.94 -29.36 10.54
C VAL A 8 -23.47 -29.43 9.07
N ALA A 9 -22.19 -29.16 8.83
CA ALA A 9 -21.53 -29.19 7.54
C ALA A 9 -20.87 -30.55 7.23
N GLY A 10 -21.08 -31.07 6.02
CA GLY A 10 -20.42 -32.28 5.53
C GLY A 10 -19.12 -32.01 4.75
N ARG A 11 -18.37 -33.07 4.41
CA ARG A 11 -17.07 -32.97 3.70
C ARG A 11 -17.12 -32.11 2.42
N GLY A 12 -18.18 -32.27 1.62
CA GLY A 12 -18.34 -31.54 0.36
C GLY A 12 -18.38 -30.01 0.56
N LEU A 13 -19.00 -29.55 1.66
CA LEU A 13 -19.07 -28.12 1.97
C LEU A 13 -17.68 -27.57 2.34
N PHE A 14 -16.92 -28.27 3.18
CA PHE A 14 -15.57 -27.87 3.56
C PHE A 14 -14.58 -27.93 2.39
N SER A 15 -14.73 -28.92 1.49
CA SER A 15 -13.99 -28.92 0.21
C SER A 15 -14.32 -27.72 -0.66
N GLY A 16 -15.56 -27.22 -0.59
CA GLY A 16 -15.96 -25.96 -1.23
C GLY A 16 -15.34 -24.73 -0.57
N LEU A 17 -15.29 -24.68 0.76
CA LEU A 17 -14.66 -23.58 1.51
C LEU A 17 -13.17 -23.43 1.18
N ALA A 18 -12.46 -24.55 1.01
CA ALA A 18 -11.05 -24.53 0.61
C ALA A 18 -10.80 -23.82 -0.74
N LYS A 19 -11.83 -23.72 -1.60
CA LYS A 19 -11.77 -23.12 -2.94
C LYS A 19 -12.20 -21.65 -2.98
N GLN A 20 -12.28 -20.97 -1.84
CA GLN A 20 -12.72 -19.56 -1.75
C GLN A 20 -11.66 -18.52 -2.17
N ASN A 21 -10.63 -18.89 -2.93
CA ASN A 21 -9.56 -17.98 -3.40
C ASN A 21 -8.85 -17.17 -2.30
N LEU A 22 -8.83 -17.68 -1.06
CA LEU A 22 -8.03 -17.07 0.01
C LEU A 22 -6.54 -17.29 -0.25
N LEU A 23 -5.77 -16.21 -0.14
CA LEU A 23 -4.31 -16.26 -0.18
C LEU A 23 -3.77 -16.68 1.19
N PHE A 24 -2.52 -17.14 1.22
CA PHE A 24 -1.90 -17.65 2.44
C PHE A 24 -1.93 -16.64 3.60
N HIS A 25 -1.47 -15.40 3.37
CA HIS A 25 -1.47 -14.36 4.40
C HIS A 25 -2.87 -13.99 4.91
N GLN A 26 -3.92 -14.16 4.10
CA GLN A 26 -5.31 -13.93 4.53
C GLN A 26 -5.78 -15.06 5.47
N CYS A 27 -5.39 -16.31 5.19
CA CYS A 27 -5.65 -17.42 6.10
C CYS A 27 -4.94 -17.21 7.45
N ILE A 28 -3.68 -16.73 7.43
CA ILE A 28 -2.96 -16.38 8.66
C ILE A 28 -3.67 -15.24 9.39
N GLY A 29 -4.14 -14.22 8.68
CA GLY A 29 -4.90 -13.12 9.25
C GLY A 29 -6.14 -13.59 10.03
N GLU A 30 -6.91 -14.53 9.49
CA GLU A 30 -8.05 -15.09 10.24
C GLU A 30 -7.63 -15.81 11.54
N LEU A 31 -6.49 -16.50 11.55
CA LEU A 31 -5.99 -17.15 12.76
C LEU A 31 -5.45 -16.14 13.78
N VAL A 32 -4.78 -15.09 13.32
CA VAL A 32 -4.29 -13.99 14.18
C VAL A 32 -5.46 -13.18 14.75
N ASP A 33 -6.50 -12.90 13.96
CA ASP A 33 -7.73 -12.26 14.43
C ASP A 33 -8.35 -13.04 15.59
N ASN A 34 -8.47 -14.36 15.45
CA ASN A 34 -8.98 -15.24 16.51
C ASN A 34 -8.09 -15.22 17.75
N ALA A 35 -6.77 -15.24 17.58
CA ALA A 35 -5.81 -15.18 18.68
C ALA A 35 -5.90 -13.86 19.46
N ILE A 36 -5.96 -12.72 18.75
CA ILE A 36 -6.14 -11.40 19.37
C ILE A 36 -7.48 -11.36 20.10
N ALA A 37 -8.56 -11.83 19.50
CA ALA A 37 -9.87 -11.89 20.14
C ALA A 37 -9.94 -12.84 21.34
N GLY A 38 -9.08 -13.86 21.38
CA GLY A 38 -8.91 -14.79 22.50
C GLY A 38 -8.09 -14.24 23.66
N THR A 39 -7.54 -13.03 23.54
CA THR A 39 -6.71 -12.41 24.57
C THR A 39 -7.50 -12.13 25.84
N ILE A 40 -6.86 -12.35 26.99
CA ILE A 40 -7.46 -12.08 28.30
C ILE A 40 -7.51 -10.56 28.50
N LYS A 41 -8.60 -10.09 29.11
CA LYS A 41 -8.76 -8.66 29.42
C LYS A 41 -7.53 -8.15 30.19
N ASP A 42 -7.07 -6.95 29.83
CA ASP A 42 -5.92 -6.27 30.44
C ASP A 42 -4.57 -7.01 30.27
N SER A 43 -4.50 -8.00 29.37
CA SER A 43 -3.26 -8.68 28.96
C SER A 43 -2.87 -8.30 27.54
N LYS A 44 -1.57 -8.39 27.24
CA LYS A 44 -1.04 -8.24 25.87
C LYS A 44 -1.24 -9.53 25.09
N PHE A 45 -1.65 -9.42 23.83
CA PHE A 45 -1.68 -10.59 22.95
C PHE A 45 -0.26 -11.03 22.60
N ASP A 46 -0.07 -12.33 22.39
CA ASP A 46 1.20 -12.90 21.95
C ASP A 46 0.89 -14.01 20.95
N VAL A 47 1.32 -13.83 19.70
CA VAL A 47 1.06 -14.77 18.61
C VAL A 47 2.38 -15.18 17.97
N SER A 48 2.60 -16.48 17.83
CA SER A 48 3.79 -17.04 17.18
C SER A 48 3.39 -17.88 15.98
N ILE A 49 3.89 -17.50 14.80
CA ILE A 49 3.70 -18.19 13.52
C ILE A 49 5.05 -18.81 13.12
N ILE A 50 5.14 -20.13 13.03
CA ILE A 50 6.42 -20.82 12.89
C ILE A 50 6.38 -21.72 11.66
N PHE A 51 7.29 -21.47 10.73
CA PHE A 51 7.60 -22.39 9.64
C PHE A 51 8.63 -23.41 10.12
N ASN A 52 8.32 -24.69 9.98
CA ASN A 52 9.24 -25.79 10.25
C ASN A 52 9.46 -26.60 8.98
N ASP A 53 10.64 -26.50 8.37
CA ASP A 53 11.00 -27.29 7.20
C ASP A 53 11.50 -28.67 7.65
N VAL A 54 10.62 -29.67 7.56
CA VAL A 54 10.93 -31.06 7.90
C VAL A 54 11.68 -31.80 6.78
N GLY A 55 12.11 -31.09 5.73
CA GLY A 55 12.83 -31.66 4.59
C GLY A 55 11.94 -32.31 3.53
N GLU A 56 10.61 -32.25 3.69
CA GLU A 56 9.69 -32.81 2.70
C GLU A 56 9.55 -31.89 1.48
N LYS A 57 9.80 -32.46 0.29
CA LYS A 57 9.78 -31.70 -0.96
C LYS A 57 8.39 -31.12 -1.22
N GLY A 58 8.32 -29.78 -1.31
CA GLY A 58 7.10 -29.06 -1.68
C GLY A 58 6.15 -28.75 -0.52
N PHE A 59 6.48 -29.14 0.72
CA PHE A 59 5.67 -28.87 1.90
C PHE A 59 6.47 -28.16 3.00
N VAL A 60 5.76 -27.51 3.91
CA VAL A 60 6.30 -26.95 5.15
C VAL A 60 5.28 -27.16 6.26
N ASP A 61 5.74 -27.56 7.45
CA ASP A 61 4.88 -27.61 8.62
C ASP A 61 4.71 -26.19 9.15
N LEU A 62 3.47 -25.74 9.28
CA LEU A 62 3.13 -24.43 9.82
C LEU A 62 2.52 -24.62 11.20
N TYR A 63 3.07 -23.92 12.19
CA TYR A 63 2.52 -23.83 13.53
C TYR A 63 2.04 -22.40 13.80
N ILE A 64 0.85 -22.25 14.39
CA ILE A 64 0.33 -20.97 14.88
C ILE A 64 -0.06 -21.18 16.33
N SER A 65 0.48 -20.37 17.23
CA SER A 65 0.18 -20.43 18.66
C SER A 65 -0.13 -19.07 19.23
N ASP A 66 -0.93 -19.06 20.30
CA ASP A 66 -1.23 -17.86 21.06
C ASP A 66 -1.15 -18.09 22.58
N LYS A 67 -1.06 -16.96 23.30
CA LYS A 67 -1.21 -16.84 24.76
C LYS A 67 -2.49 -16.06 25.12
N GLY A 68 -3.63 -16.61 24.76
CA GLY A 68 -4.96 -16.16 25.18
C GLY A 68 -5.58 -16.98 26.32
N LYS A 69 -6.91 -17.01 26.32
CA LYS A 69 -7.75 -17.72 27.30
C LYS A 69 -7.93 -19.21 27.00
N GLY A 70 -7.63 -19.64 25.77
CA GLY A 70 -7.92 -20.98 25.25
C GLY A 70 -9.43 -21.27 25.15
N MET A 71 -9.79 -22.52 24.84
CA MET A 71 -11.18 -22.96 24.73
C MET A 71 -11.46 -24.12 25.68
N ASP A 72 -12.63 -24.08 26.31
CA ASP A 72 -13.22 -25.27 26.93
C ASP A 72 -13.90 -26.13 25.85
N ILE A 73 -14.47 -27.26 26.27
CA ILE A 73 -15.03 -28.26 25.35
C ILE A 73 -16.22 -27.71 24.55
N ASP A 74 -17.07 -26.91 25.16
CA ASP A 74 -18.26 -26.35 24.52
C ASP A 74 -17.90 -25.20 23.58
N THR A 75 -16.91 -24.40 23.95
CA THR A 75 -16.37 -23.34 23.09
C THR A 75 -15.66 -23.93 21.87
N LEU A 76 -14.88 -25.00 22.07
CA LEU A 76 -14.24 -25.70 20.96
C LEU A 76 -15.27 -26.35 20.04
N GLU A 77 -16.32 -26.96 20.59
CA GLU A 77 -17.43 -27.51 19.81
C GLU A 77 -18.09 -26.43 18.93
N ARG A 78 -18.47 -25.28 19.50
CA ARG A 78 -19.01 -24.15 18.72
C ARG A 78 -18.02 -23.61 17.70
N ALA A 79 -16.73 -23.53 18.05
CA ALA A 79 -15.69 -23.06 17.14
C ALA A 79 -15.55 -23.95 15.89
N LEU A 80 -15.85 -25.24 16.00
CA LEU A 80 -15.86 -26.21 14.90
C LEU A 80 -17.14 -26.13 14.04
N GLN A 81 -18.25 -25.62 14.57
CA GLN A 81 -19.49 -25.43 13.80
C GLN A 81 -19.34 -24.30 12.78
N LEU A 82 -19.87 -24.53 11.58
CA LEU A 82 -19.81 -23.53 10.50
C LEU A 82 -20.85 -22.43 10.74
N GLY A 83 -20.44 -21.16 10.64
CA GLY A 83 -21.34 -20.01 10.84
C GLY A 83 -21.59 -19.64 12.31
N GLU A 84 -21.07 -20.41 13.26
CA GLU A 84 -21.09 -20.04 14.67
C GLU A 84 -19.80 -19.32 15.06
N SER A 85 -19.95 -18.23 15.81
CA SER A 85 -18.84 -17.54 16.44
C SER A 85 -18.60 -18.10 17.84
N ALA A 86 -17.34 -18.38 18.17
CA ALA A 86 -16.94 -18.81 19.51
C ALA A 86 -17.14 -17.72 20.57
N THR A 87 -17.30 -16.45 20.15
CA THR A 87 -17.48 -15.29 21.03
C THR A 87 -18.52 -14.33 20.49
N THR A 88 -19.27 -13.67 21.35
CA THR A 88 -20.27 -12.68 20.92
C THR A 88 -19.78 -11.23 20.95
N THR A 89 -18.63 -10.97 21.59
CA THR A 89 -18.22 -9.62 22.02
C THR A 89 -17.14 -8.95 21.17
N ASN A 90 -16.33 -9.70 20.42
CA ASN A 90 -15.21 -9.13 19.65
C ASN A 90 -15.51 -9.12 18.15
N ARG A 91 -15.37 -7.94 17.52
CA ARG A 91 -15.58 -7.70 16.09
C ARG A 91 -14.67 -8.57 15.19
N LEU A 92 -13.45 -8.86 15.63
CA LEU A 92 -12.54 -9.75 14.90
C LEU A 92 -13.09 -11.18 14.71
N ASN A 93 -14.17 -11.55 15.42
CA ASN A 93 -14.81 -12.86 15.32
C ASN A 93 -16.27 -12.77 14.81
N GLU A 94 -16.61 -11.75 14.00
CA GLU A 94 -17.99 -11.42 13.64
C GLU A 94 -18.81 -12.51 12.95
N HIS A 95 -18.21 -13.26 12.03
CA HIS A 95 -18.98 -14.12 11.10
C HIS A 95 -18.97 -15.62 11.45
N GLY A 96 -18.05 -16.07 12.31
CA GLY A 96 -17.95 -17.50 12.64
C GLY A 96 -17.45 -18.39 11.50
N PHE A 97 -16.75 -17.85 10.50
CA PHE A 97 -16.16 -18.63 9.39
C PHE A 97 -14.63 -18.71 9.41
N GLY A 98 -13.95 -17.75 10.07
CA GLY A 98 -12.50 -17.54 9.98
C GLY A 98 -11.64 -18.78 10.19
N LEU A 99 -11.76 -19.44 11.35
CA LEU A 99 -10.98 -20.64 11.69
C LEU A 99 -11.19 -21.77 10.67
N LYS A 100 -12.45 -22.03 10.30
CA LYS A 100 -12.83 -23.12 9.39
C LYS A 100 -12.28 -22.87 7.99
N ASN A 101 -12.46 -21.66 7.49
CA ASN A 101 -11.97 -21.26 6.18
C ASN A 101 -10.44 -21.32 6.13
N ALA A 102 -9.75 -20.77 7.12
CA ALA A 102 -8.31 -20.81 7.19
C ALA A 102 -7.77 -22.24 7.20
N LEU A 103 -8.29 -23.12 8.07
CA LEU A 103 -7.83 -24.50 8.15
C LEU A 103 -8.15 -25.30 6.89
N ALA A 104 -9.37 -25.16 6.35
CA ALA A 104 -9.75 -25.83 5.11
C ALA A 104 -8.88 -25.37 3.93
N THR A 105 -8.60 -24.07 3.78
CA THR A 105 -7.75 -23.58 2.70
C THR A 105 -6.27 -23.96 2.90
N LEU A 106 -5.71 -23.78 4.11
CA LEU A 106 -4.32 -24.12 4.41
C LEU A 106 -4.02 -25.60 4.19
N SER A 107 -5.01 -26.47 4.44
CA SER A 107 -4.89 -27.91 4.25
C SER A 107 -5.40 -28.41 2.90
N ASP A 108 -5.73 -27.53 1.94
CA ASP A 108 -6.25 -27.92 0.61
C ASP A 108 -7.54 -28.77 0.68
N GLY A 109 -8.37 -28.50 1.69
CA GLY A 109 -9.70 -29.07 1.95
C GLY A 109 -9.70 -30.44 2.62
N ASN A 110 -8.72 -31.29 2.27
CA ASN A 110 -8.63 -32.67 2.76
C ASN A 110 -7.32 -33.01 3.46
N GLY A 111 -6.36 -32.08 3.50
CA GLY A 111 -5.10 -32.26 4.20
C GLY A 111 -5.26 -32.21 5.72
N GLU A 112 -4.25 -32.76 6.37
CA GLU A 112 -4.21 -32.91 7.83
C GLU A 112 -3.90 -31.58 8.51
N TRP A 113 -4.62 -31.34 9.60
CA TRP A 113 -4.34 -30.30 10.56
C TRP A 113 -4.65 -30.81 11.96
N GLU A 114 -3.99 -30.25 12.97
CA GLU A 114 -4.24 -30.55 14.37
C GLU A 114 -4.42 -29.24 15.13
N LEU A 115 -5.36 -29.20 16.06
CA LEU A 115 -5.57 -28.08 16.97
C LEU A 115 -5.54 -28.59 18.40
N TRP A 116 -4.73 -27.94 19.24
CA TRP A 116 -4.72 -28.11 20.67
C TRP A 116 -5.16 -26.83 21.34
N THR A 117 -5.90 -26.94 22.43
CA THR A 117 -6.27 -25.78 23.23
C THR A 117 -6.44 -26.15 24.69
N LYS A 118 -6.12 -25.22 25.59
CA LYS A 118 -6.29 -25.38 27.03
C LYS A 118 -6.93 -24.12 27.58
N PHE A 119 -8.15 -24.23 28.08
CA PHE A 119 -8.79 -23.13 28.78
C PHE A 119 -7.98 -22.73 30.01
N LYS A 120 -7.87 -21.43 30.28
CA LYS A 120 -7.08 -20.90 31.41
C LYS A 120 -7.87 -21.04 32.72
N SER A 121 -7.94 -22.26 33.24
CA SER A 121 -8.39 -22.57 34.61
C SER A 121 -7.50 -23.64 35.24
N GLU A 122 -7.43 -23.66 36.58
CA GLU A 122 -6.48 -24.49 37.35
C GLU A 122 -6.59 -26.00 37.04
N ASN A 123 -7.75 -26.49 36.60
CA ASN A 123 -8.01 -27.91 36.34
C ASN A 123 -8.35 -28.22 34.88
N SER A 124 -8.16 -27.27 33.96
CA SER A 124 -8.46 -27.50 32.55
C SER A 124 -7.48 -28.49 31.93
N LYS A 125 -8.01 -29.47 31.21
CA LYS A 125 -7.23 -30.39 30.37
C LYS A 125 -6.90 -29.73 29.05
N VAL A 126 -5.84 -30.21 28.40
CA VAL A 126 -5.59 -29.90 26.99
C VAL A 126 -6.61 -30.69 26.17
N LEU A 127 -7.30 -30.00 25.27
CA LEU A 127 -8.17 -30.58 24.27
C LEU A 127 -7.42 -30.66 22.95
N LYS A 128 -7.62 -31.73 22.18
CA LYS A 128 -7.07 -31.92 20.85
C LYS A 128 -8.17 -32.30 19.87
N VAL A 129 -8.15 -31.71 18.69
CA VAL A 129 -8.98 -32.12 17.55
C VAL A 129 -8.11 -32.20 16.30
N LYS A 130 -8.45 -33.11 15.39
CA LYS A 130 -7.74 -33.32 14.12
C LYS A 130 -8.67 -33.17 12.94
N GLY A 131 -8.16 -32.57 11.87
CA GLY A 131 -8.76 -32.58 10.55
C GLY A 131 -8.43 -33.82 9.73
N PRO A 132 -8.95 -33.89 8.50
CA PRO A 132 -9.75 -32.87 7.83
C PRO A 132 -11.16 -32.74 8.41
N PHE A 133 -11.84 -31.63 8.10
CA PHE A 133 -13.23 -31.47 8.53
C PHE A 133 -14.12 -32.55 7.93
N CYS A 134 -14.94 -33.18 8.76
CA CYS A 134 -15.98 -34.10 8.31
C CYS A 134 -17.23 -34.00 9.19
N SER A 135 -18.28 -34.74 8.84
CA SER A 135 -19.60 -34.65 9.49
C SER A 135 -19.59 -35.02 10.98
N GLU A 136 -18.57 -35.76 11.43
CA GLU A 136 -18.37 -36.10 12.84
C GLU A 136 -16.88 -35.96 13.16
N MET A 137 -16.56 -35.07 14.08
CA MET A 137 -15.21 -34.80 14.57
C MET A 137 -15.06 -35.32 16.00
N GLU A 138 -13.84 -35.63 16.40
CA GLU A 138 -13.54 -36.11 17.76
C GLU A 138 -12.71 -35.06 18.52
N ILE A 139 -13.22 -34.63 19.68
CA ILE A 139 -12.46 -33.84 20.66
C ILE A 139 -11.87 -34.81 21.69
N GLN A 140 -10.54 -34.89 21.73
CA GLN A 140 -9.77 -35.70 22.66
C GLN A 140 -9.34 -34.85 23.86
N ASP A 141 -9.63 -35.28 25.09
CA ASP A 141 -9.24 -34.58 26.33
C ASP A 141 -8.30 -35.40 27.23
N GLU A 142 -8.13 -36.69 26.93
CA GLU A 142 -7.45 -37.66 27.80
C GLU A 142 -5.94 -37.68 27.52
N ARG A 143 -5.16 -37.42 28.58
CA ARG A 143 -3.69 -37.43 28.57
C ARG A 143 -3.05 -36.57 27.47
N GLN A 144 -3.82 -35.63 26.89
CA GLN A 144 -3.31 -34.73 25.89
C GLN A 144 -2.36 -33.72 26.52
N ARG A 145 -1.32 -33.38 25.78
CA ARG A 145 -0.36 -32.33 26.09
C ARG A 145 -0.12 -31.53 24.82
N PHE A 146 0.27 -30.27 24.98
CA PHE A 146 0.85 -29.56 23.87
C PHE A 146 2.11 -30.30 23.40
N PRO A 147 2.38 -30.35 22.09
CA PRO A 147 3.66 -30.80 21.57
C PRO A 147 4.81 -30.05 22.25
N ASP A 148 5.86 -30.78 22.62
CA ASP A 148 7.06 -30.25 23.28
C ASP A 148 8.18 -30.19 22.25
N TYR A 149 8.09 -29.20 21.35
CA TYR A 149 9.16 -28.89 20.41
C TYR A 149 9.93 -27.68 20.89
N ASP A 150 11.25 -27.73 20.74
CA ASP A 150 12.20 -26.69 21.16
C ASP A 150 11.98 -25.30 20.53
N PHE A 151 11.34 -25.25 19.36
CA PHE A 151 11.00 -24.00 18.66
C PHE A 151 9.63 -23.41 19.07
N LEU A 152 8.82 -24.16 19.81
CA LEU A 152 7.53 -23.68 20.30
C LEU A 152 7.72 -22.76 21.52
N PRO A 153 6.85 -21.75 21.71
CA PRO A 153 6.90 -20.93 22.92
C PRO A 153 6.55 -21.76 24.16
N SER A 154 7.11 -21.35 25.31
CA SER A 154 6.92 -22.06 26.60
C SER A 154 5.50 -21.98 27.15
N GLU A 155 4.76 -20.93 26.80
CA GLU A 155 3.38 -20.73 27.22
C GLU A 155 2.45 -20.70 26.01
N ILE A 156 1.53 -21.66 25.95
CA ILE A 156 0.58 -21.84 24.85
C ILE A 156 -0.81 -22.08 25.45
N SER A 157 -1.81 -21.33 24.97
CA SER A 157 -3.22 -21.63 25.22
C SER A 157 -3.90 -22.30 24.05
N THR A 158 -3.51 -21.98 22.81
CA THR A 158 -3.99 -22.65 21.61
C THR A 158 -2.81 -22.84 20.66
N LEU A 159 -2.74 -24.01 20.04
CA LEU A 159 -1.75 -24.35 19.00
C LEU A 159 -2.49 -24.97 17.83
N ILE A 160 -2.15 -24.53 16.63
CA ILE A 160 -2.59 -25.09 15.37
C ILE A 160 -1.35 -25.59 14.64
N LYS A 161 -1.40 -26.83 14.13
CA LYS A 161 -0.43 -27.39 13.19
C LYS A 161 -1.13 -27.68 11.88
N VAL A 162 -0.59 -27.19 10.76
CA VAL A 162 -1.06 -27.54 9.41
C VAL A 162 0.14 -27.85 8.52
N LYS A 163 0.03 -28.92 7.73
CA LYS A 163 1.00 -29.19 6.66
C LYS A 163 0.60 -28.44 5.40
N VAL A 164 1.40 -27.46 4.99
CA VAL A 164 1.04 -26.51 3.92
C VAL A 164 1.94 -26.72 2.70
N LYS A 165 1.36 -26.68 1.50
CA LYS A 165 2.15 -26.71 0.25
C LYS A 165 2.94 -25.41 0.12
N LYS A 166 4.24 -25.50 -0.20
CA LYS A 166 5.11 -24.31 -0.40
C LYS A 166 4.57 -23.38 -1.50
N ASN A 167 3.93 -23.93 -2.54
CA ASN A 167 3.31 -23.14 -3.60
C ASN A 167 2.11 -22.29 -3.12
N PHE A 168 1.43 -22.72 -2.06
CA PHE A 168 0.37 -21.96 -1.43
C PHE A 168 0.96 -20.83 -0.57
N VAL A 169 2.04 -21.08 0.18
CA VAL A 169 2.76 -20.03 0.92
C VAL A 169 3.21 -18.90 -0.01
N GLN A 170 3.71 -19.26 -1.21
CA GLN A 170 4.12 -18.34 -2.27
C GLN A 170 3.00 -17.43 -2.80
N THR A 171 1.73 -17.73 -2.53
CA THR A 171 0.61 -16.86 -2.94
C THR A 171 0.65 -15.49 -2.25
N SER A 172 1.41 -15.35 -1.16
CA SER A 172 1.62 -14.06 -0.48
C SER A 172 2.44 -13.07 -1.31
N GLN A 173 3.29 -13.55 -2.22
CA GLN A 173 4.23 -12.66 -2.92
C GLN A 173 3.55 -11.77 -3.98
N GLY A 174 2.36 -12.11 -4.45
CA GLY A 174 1.72 -11.40 -5.56
C GLY A 174 2.41 -11.65 -6.91
N ARG A 175 2.76 -10.56 -7.62
CA ARG A 175 3.36 -10.63 -8.96
C ARG A 175 4.88 -10.81 -8.88
N GLY A 176 5.46 -11.53 -9.84
CA GLY A 176 6.90 -11.74 -9.97
C GLY A 176 7.33 -13.21 -9.87
N ALA A 177 8.64 -13.46 -9.94
CA ALA A 177 9.19 -14.81 -9.81
C ALA A 177 8.98 -15.35 -8.39
N LYS A 178 8.39 -16.54 -8.26
CA LYS A 178 8.06 -17.12 -6.95
C LYS A 178 9.31 -17.39 -6.13
N ALA A 179 9.35 -16.86 -4.91
CA ALA A 179 10.43 -17.08 -3.95
C ALA A 179 10.43 -18.54 -3.47
N THR A 180 11.59 -19.16 -3.47
CA THR A 180 11.80 -20.52 -2.94
C THR A 180 12.22 -20.52 -1.48
N GLU A 181 12.93 -19.46 -1.07
CA GLU A 181 13.52 -19.34 0.25
C GLU A 181 12.49 -18.96 1.32
N LEU A 182 12.44 -19.73 2.41
CA LEU A 182 11.56 -19.47 3.54
C LEU A 182 11.85 -18.10 4.18
N ASN A 183 13.09 -17.63 4.16
CA ASN A 183 13.46 -16.31 4.67
C ASN A 183 12.72 -15.18 3.91
N THR A 184 12.68 -15.28 2.59
CA THR A 184 11.95 -14.30 1.74
C THR A 184 10.45 -14.39 1.98
N LEU A 185 9.90 -15.61 2.07
CA LEU A 185 8.47 -15.82 2.36
C LEU A 185 8.07 -15.32 3.74
N ARG A 186 8.91 -15.54 4.76
CA ARG A 186 8.74 -14.97 6.11
C ARG A 186 8.70 -13.44 6.06
N ARG A 187 9.65 -12.80 5.37
CA ARG A 187 9.70 -11.34 5.25
C ARG A 187 8.43 -10.78 4.60
N ILE A 188 7.96 -11.41 3.52
CA ILE A 188 6.70 -11.02 2.84
C ILE A 188 5.50 -11.20 3.79
N LEU A 189 5.43 -12.31 4.52
CA LEU A 189 4.35 -12.51 5.51
C LEU A 189 4.39 -11.43 6.60
N MET A 190 5.58 -11.11 7.13
CA MET A 190 5.76 -10.05 8.12
C MET A 190 5.31 -8.69 7.59
N GLU A 191 5.57 -8.38 6.31
CA GLU A 191 5.07 -7.17 5.66
C GLU A 191 3.52 -7.14 5.65
N HIS A 192 2.87 -8.23 5.25
CA HIS A 192 1.40 -8.32 5.31
C HIS A 192 0.85 -8.14 6.73
N LEU A 193 1.41 -8.84 7.71
CA LEU A 193 0.96 -8.76 9.10
C LEU A 193 1.21 -7.37 9.69
N GLY A 194 2.35 -6.77 9.35
CA GLY A 194 2.72 -5.43 9.76
C GLY A 194 1.77 -4.37 9.22
N VAL A 195 1.22 -4.54 8.01
CA VAL A 195 0.14 -3.72 7.46
C VAL A 195 -1.19 -4.04 8.16
N MET A 196 -1.60 -5.30 8.17
CA MET A 196 -2.90 -5.75 8.68
C MET A 196 -3.17 -5.33 10.13
N TYR A 197 -2.13 -5.40 10.96
CA TYR A 197 -2.21 -5.23 12.41
C TYR A 197 -1.43 -3.99 12.90
N ARG A 198 -1.07 -3.04 12.03
CA ARG A 198 -0.30 -1.85 12.45
C ARG A 198 -0.89 -1.14 13.66
N GLY A 199 -2.22 -0.98 13.72
CA GLY A 199 -2.89 -0.33 14.86
C GLY A 199 -2.82 -1.11 16.18
N TYR A 200 -2.52 -2.41 16.14
CA TYR A 200 -2.25 -3.22 17.33
C TYR A 200 -0.76 -3.25 17.72
N LEU A 201 0.11 -3.13 16.72
CA LEU A 201 1.57 -3.21 16.86
C LEU A 201 2.22 -1.85 17.14
N GLU A 202 1.55 -0.75 16.80
CA GLU A 202 1.93 0.60 17.20
C GLU A 202 1.88 0.76 18.71
N GLN A 203 2.79 1.58 19.24
CA GLN A 203 2.70 2.05 20.61
C GLN A 203 1.52 2.99 20.75
N ASP A 204 0.70 2.76 21.77
CA ASP A 204 -0.38 3.66 22.10
C ASP A 204 0.18 5.03 22.51
N SER A 205 -0.36 6.10 21.92
CA SER A 205 0.14 7.47 22.10
C SER A 205 0.07 8.00 23.54
N LYS A 206 -0.74 7.38 24.42
CA LYS A 206 -0.92 7.81 25.80
C LYS A 206 -0.14 6.95 26.78
N THR A 207 -0.16 5.64 26.57
CA THR A 207 0.46 4.66 27.47
C THR A 207 1.87 4.26 27.03
N TYR A 208 2.25 4.55 25.79
CA TYR A 208 3.50 4.12 25.14
C TYR A 208 3.67 2.60 25.08
N GLU A 209 2.60 1.84 25.31
CA GLU A 209 2.61 0.38 25.26
C GLU A 209 2.02 -0.15 23.96
N GLU A 210 2.59 -1.24 23.46
CA GLU A 210 1.99 -2.02 22.37
C GLU A 210 0.83 -2.86 22.91
N SER A 211 -0.19 -3.13 22.07
CA SER A 211 -1.31 -4.00 22.47
C SER A 211 -0.91 -5.48 22.56
N GLY A 212 0.22 -5.84 21.95
CA GLY A 212 0.77 -7.18 21.94
C GLY A 212 1.82 -7.36 20.85
N ARG A 213 2.23 -8.61 20.62
CA ARG A 213 3.27 -8.94 19.63
C ARG A 213 2.87 -10.09 18.73
N ILE A 214 3.36 -10.03 17.50
CA ILE A 214 3.33 -11.13 16.55
C ILE A 214 4.77 -11.47 16.18
N ASN A 215 5.13 -12.74 16.25
CA ASN A 215 6.42 -13.26 15.83
C ASN A 215 6.25 -14.21 14.65
N VAL A 216 7.14 -14.13 13.67
CA VAL A 216 7.23 -15.10 12.57
C VAL A 216 8.60 -15.76 12.61
N SER A 217 8.61 -17.09 12.74
CA SER A 217 9.84 -17.87 12.94
C SER A 217 10.08 -18.88 11.84
N ILE A 218 11.34 -19.25 11.63
CA ILE A 218 11.76 -20.44 10.89
C ILE A 218 12.54 -21.32 11.86
N GLY A 219 11.93 -22.42 12.31
CA GLY A 219 12.41 -23.14 13.48
C GLY A 219 12.60 -22.19 14.67
N ARG A 220 13.82 -22.15 15.23
CA ARG A 220 14.18 -21.28 16.37
C ARG A 220 14.49 -19.83 16.00
N ASP A 221 14.71 -19.53 14.71
CA ASP A 221 15.00 -18.16 14.26
C ASP A 221 13.71 -17.33 14.21
N SER A 222 13.48 -16.54 15.26
CA SER A 222 12.26 -15.75 15.47
C SER A 222 12.47 -14.28 15.13
N LYS A 223 11.54 -13.70 14.36
CA LYS A 223 11.51 -12.27 14.06
C LYS A 223 10.19 -11.64 14.47
N LYS A 224 10.28 -10.53 15.21
CA LYS A 224 9.12 -9.71 15.59
C LYS A 224 8.59 -8.95 14.38
N VAL A 225 7.26 -9.01 14.16
CA VAL A 225 6.57 -8.17 13.19
C VAL A 225 6.52 -6.73 13.70
N THR A 226 6.88 -5.78 12.84
CA THR A 226 6.83 -4.34 13.14
C THR A 226 5.64 -3.70 12.43
N PRO A 227 5.04 -2.63 12.98
CA PRO A 227 3.95 -1.93 12.31
C PRO A 227 4.45 -1.31 11.00
N VAL A 228 3.74 -1.55 9.90
CA VAL A 228 4.06 -0.97 8.58
C VAL A 228 3.16 0.24 8.36
N GLN A 229 3.72 1.42 8.64
CA GLN A 229 3.06 2.70 8.43
C GLN A 229 2.86 3.01 6.95
N VAL A 230 1.79 3.75 6.63
CA VAL A 230 1.65 4.32 5.29
C VAL A 230 2.74 5.39 5.10
N PRO A 231 3.64 5.26 4.11
CA PRO A 231 4.77 6.17 3.94
C PRO A 231 4.32 7.48 3.28
N ILE A 232 3.70 8.36 4.05
CA ILE A 232 3.15 9.64 3.57
C ILE A 232 4.20 10.77 3.69
N ALA A 233 4.48 11.44 2.57
CA ALA A 233 5.14 12.73 2.47
C ALA A 233 4.11 13.83 2.13
N ASN A 234 4.42 15.08 2.46
CA ASN A 234 3.53 16.24 2.20
C ASN A 234 2.09 16.01 2.70
N GLY A 235 1.97 15.34 3.85
CA GLY A 235 0.71 14.80 4.33
C GLY A 235 -0.28 15.88 4.77
N ARG A 236 -1.56 15.60 4.53
CA ARG A 236 -2.71 16.33 5.05
C ARG A 236 -3.51 15.40 5.95
N THR A 237 -4.22 15.97 6.91
CA THR A 237 -5.15 15.23 7.78
C THR A 237 -6.46 15.97 7.81
N GLU A 238 -7.51 15.27 7.39
CA GLU A 238 -8.88 15.77 7.37
C GLU A 238 -9.70 14.98 8.36
N TYR A 239 -10.63 15.66 9.03
CA TYR A 239 -11.53 15.00 9.96
C TYR A 239 -12.94 15.05 9.41
N VAL A 240 -13.58 13.88 9.39
CA VAL A 240 -14.87 13.70 8.73
C VAL A 240 -15.86 13.16 9.74
N ASP A 241 -16.88 13.96 10.05
CA ASP A 241 -18.00 13.50 10.88
C ASP A 241 -19.02 12.78 9.99
N ILE A 242 -19.43 11.59 10.39
CA ILE A 242 -20.41 10.77 9.69
C ILE A 242 -21.32 10.02 10.64
N GLU A 243 -22.61 9.95 10.31
CA GLU A 243 -23.58 9.17 11.06
C GLU A 243 -23.56 7.70 10.59
N LEU A 244 -23.30 6.78 11.52
CA LEU A 244 -23.31 5.33 11.28
C LEU A 244 -24.16 4.68 12.37
N GLY A 245 -25.22 3.97 11.97
CA GLY A 245 -26.11 3.30 12.93
C GLY A 245 -26.73 4.25 13.98
N GLY A 246 -27.05 5.49 13.59
CA GLY A 246 -27.66 6.50 14.46
C GLY A 246 -26.69 7.21 15.42
N THR A 247 -25.38 7.00 15.29
CA THR A 247 -24.36 7.69 16.08
C THR A 247 -23.36 8.39 15.15
N VAL A 248 -22.99 9.63 15.48
CA VAL A 248 -21.98 10.37 14.73
C VAL A 248 -20.58 9.94 15.19
N TYR A 249 -19.78 9.49 14.25
CA TYR A 249 -18.38 9.13 14.45
C TYR A 249 -17.47 10.11 13.69
N LYS A 250 -16.33 10.44 14.31
CA LYS A 250 -15.29 11.24 13.70
C LYS A 250 -14.22 10.33 13.10
N LEU A 251 -14.10 10.36 11.78
CA LEU A 251 -13.10 9.63 11.01
C LEU A 251 -11.89 10.53 10.78
N GLU A 252 -10.71 9.94 10.70
CA GLU A 252 -9.46 10.63 10.42
C GLU A 252 -8.92 10.18 9.06
N TYR A 253 -8.86 11.08 8.10
CA TYR A 253 -8.36 10.82 6.76
C TYR A 253 -6.99 11.46 6.54
N LYS A 254 -5.95 10.62 6.49
CA LYS A 254 -4.56 11.03 6.23
C LYS A 254 -4.18 10.70 4.81
N TYR A 255 -3.66 11.66 4.06
CA TYR A 255 -3.22 11.39 2.69
C TYR A 255 -2.13 12.35 2.24
N GLY A 256 -1.40 11.95 1.20
CA GLY A 256 -0.31 12.74 0.66
C GLY A 256 0.37 12.02 -0.49
N THR A 257 1.66 12.30 -0.64
CA THR A 257 2.51 11.74 -1.68
C THR A 257 3.36 10.62 -1.09
N LEU A 258 3.84 9.69 -1.93
CA LEU A 258 4.66 8.58 -1.48
C LEU A 258 6.03 9.07 -1.01
N ASP A 259 6.38 8.79 0.25
CA ASP A 259 7.72 8.99 0.77
C ASP A 259 8.60 7.77 0.43
N GLU A 260 9.42 7.90 -0.62
CA GLU A 260 10.27 6.82 -1.10
C GLU A 260 11.33 6.39 -0.09
N VAL A 261 11.86 7.34 0.71
CA VAL A 261 12.90 7.06 1.70
C VAL A 261 12.30 6.23 2.84
N ARG A 262 11.13 6.63 3.34
CA ARG A 262 10.42 5.84 4.36
C ARG A 262 10.00 4.48 3.80
N ARG A 263 9.46 4.42 2.59
CA ARG A 263 9.09 3.18 1.88
C ARG A 263 10.24 2.18 1.85
N ASP A 264 11.44 2.66 1.55
CA ASP A 264 12.63 1.82 1.37
C ASP A 264 13.22 1.30 2.70
N MET A 265 12.64 1.69 3.84
CA MET A 265 13.01 1.24 5.19
C MET A 265 11.85 0.60 5.96
N LEU A 266 10.66 0.45 5.37
CA LEU A 266 9.44 0.04 6.06
C LEU A 266 9.52 -1.34 6.73
N ILE A 267 10.28 -2.28 6.15
CA ILE A 267 10.31 -3.67 6.58
C ILE A 267 11.64 -3.95 7.24
N GLN A 268 11.75 -3.63 8.53
CA GLN A 268 12.99 -3.82 9.32
C GLN A 268 14.23 -3.18 8.66
N GLY A 269 14.09 -1.99 8.07
CA GLY A 269 15.18 -1.30 7.38
C GLY A 269 15.34 -1.70 5.91
N GLU A 270 14.47 -2.56 5.38
CA GLU A 270 14.42 -2.92 3.97
C GLU A 270 13.18 -2.38 3.27
N LYS A 271 13.26 -2.32 1.95
CA LYS A 271 12.16 -1.90 1.07
C LYS A 271 10.99 -2.88 1.10
N ALA A 272 9.78 -2.32 1.23
CA ALA A 272 8.54 -3.07 1.05
C ALA A 272 8.54 -3.79 -0.30
N SER A 273 8.11 -5.05 -0.36
CA SER A 273 8.08 -5.85 -1.59
C SER A 273 6.69 -5.96 -2.20
N TYR A 274 5.66 -5.68 -1.41
CA TYR A 274 4.26 -5.85 -1.81
C TYR A 274 3.52 -4.51 -1.78
N TYR A 275 3.59 -3.75 -0.68
CA TYR A 275 2.84 -2.50 -0.47
C TYR A 275 3.62 -1.24 -0.88
N TYR A 276 2.87 -0.18 -1.22
CA TYR A 276 3.38 1.18 -1.46
C TYR A 276 4.53 1.24 -2.50
N GLN A 277 4.42 0.47 -3.59
CA GLN A 277 5.48 0.31 -4.59
C GLN A 277 5.61 1.50 -5.56
N GLY A 278 4.76 2.53 -5.46
CA GLY A 278 4.78 3.67 -6.37
C GLY A 278 4.36 3.30 -7.79
N ASN A 279 3.40 2.37 -7.93
CA ASN A 279 2.94 1.85 -9.22
C ASN A 279 1.42 1.69 -9.25
N ILE A 280 0.84 1.52 -10.45
CA ILE A 280 -0.61 1.43 -10.70
C ILE A 280 -1.35 0.49 -9.72
N PRO A 281 -0.85 -0.74 -9.44
CA PRO A 281 -1.50 -1.63 -8.47
C PRO A 281 -1.49 -1.16 -7.01
N THR A 282 -0.60 -0.25 -6.61
CA THR A 282 -0.38 0.13 -5.20
C THR A 282 -0.90 1.53 -4.85
N GLN A 283 -1.59 2.19 -5.78
CA GLN A 283 -2.19 3.51 -5.61
C GLN A 283 -3.40 3.48 -4.70
N GLY A 284 -3.65 4.60 -4.02
CA GLY A 284 -4.85 4.82 -3.24
C GLY A 284 -4.59 4.75 -1.75
N ILE A 285 -5.65 4.52 -0.98
CA ILE A 285 -5.61 4.59 0.48
C ILE A 285 -5.92 3.24 1.11
N ASP A 286 -5.42 3.05 2.31
CA ASP A 286 -5.85 1.95 3.15
C ASP A 286 -7.03 2.36 4.03
N ILE A 287 -7.90 1.41 4.39
CA ILE A 287 -8.97 1.63 5.36
C ILE A 287 -8.65 0.81 6.61
N ARG A 288 -8.56 1.51 7.74
CA ARG A 288 -8.38 0.93 9.06
C ARG A 288 -9.65 1.12 9.87
N LEU A 289 -10.19 0.01 10.38
CA LEU A 289 -11.34 -0.02 11.27
C LEU A 289 -10.86 -0.44 12.67
N GLY A 290 -10.99 0.48 13.62
CA GLY A 290 -10.35 0.34 14.93
C GLY A 290 -8.84 0.18 14.78
N LYS A 291 -8.32 -0.97 15.22
CA LYS A 291 -6.88 -1.30 15.12
C LYS A 291 -6.52 -2.21 13.94
N ARG A 292 -7.49 -2.64 13.14
CA ARG A 292 -7.33 -3.62 12.04
C ARG A 292 -7.47 -2.95 10.66
N VAL A 293 -6.51 -3.17 9.77
CA VAL A 293 -6.57 -2.68 8.38
C VAL A 293 -7.36 -3.64 7.50
N ILE A 294 -8.58 -3.30 7.15
CA ILE A 294 -9.51 -4.22 6.47
C ILE A 294 -9.31 -4.25 4.94
N ALA A 295 -8.83 -3.15 4.35
CA ALA A 295 -8.66 -3.02 2.91
C ALA A 295 -7.51 -2.08 2.58
N THR A 296 -6.83 -2.30 1.47
CA THR A 296 -5.61 -1.55 1.10
C THR A 296 -5.65 -1.09 -0.35
N ARG A 297 -4.95 0.00 -0.67
CA ARG A 297 -4.76 0.51 -2.05
C ARG A 297 -6.07 0.84 -2.75
N LEU A 298 -7.04 1.40 -2.05
CA LEU A 298 -8.33 1.72 -2.61
C LEU A 298 -8.27 3.06 -3.33
N LEU A 299 -8.63 3.09 -4.61
CA LEU A 299 -8.69 4.31 -5.41
C LEU A 299 -10.01 4.37 -6.17
N ASP A 300 -10.14 3.48 -7.14
CA ASP A 300 -11.25 3.38 -8.09
C ASP A 300 -12.59 3.06 -7.42
N ILE A 301 -12.58 2.45 -6.25
CA ILE A 301 -13.82 2.16 -5.50
C ILE A 301 -14.37 3.36 -4.75
N ILE A 302 -13.50 4.28 -4.31
CA ILE A 302 -13.87 5.43 -3.48
C ILE A 302 -14.21 6.64 -4.36
N TRP A 303 -13.30 7.02 -5.25
CA TRP A 303 -13.43 8.30 -5.97
C TRP A 303 -14.15 8.16 -7.30
N LYS A 304 -15.01 9.15 -7.57
CA LYS A 304 -15.74 9.29 -8.81
C LYS A 304 -15.12 10.39 -9.68
N THR A 305 -15.28 10.24 -11.00
CA THR A 305 -14.83 11.24 -11.97
C THR A 305 -15.56 12.57 -11.79
N ASP A 306 -14.89 13.67 -12.12
CA ASP A 306 -15.48 15.02 -12.03
C ASP A 306 -16.58 15.22 -13.09
N ASP A 307 -16.40 14.65 -14.27
CA ASP A 307 -17.35 14.79 -15.39
C ASP A 307 -18.62 13.92 -15.20
N ASP A 308 -18.50 12.80 -14.51
CA ASP A 308 -19.62 11.89 -14.24
C ASP A 308 -19.48 11.23 -12.86
N LYS A 309 -20.30 11.70 -11.91
CA LYS A 309 -20.31 11.17 -10.54
C LYS A 309 -20.73 9.69 -10.46
N ARG A 310 -21.25 9.10 -11.53
CA ARG A 310 -21.56 7.65 -11.61
C ARG A 310 -20.35 6.82 -12.01
N LYS A 311 -19.33 7.44 -12.62
CA LYS A 311 -18.12 6.74 -13.08
C LYS A 311 -17.01 6.86 -12.05
N SER A 312 -16.40 5.74 -11.74
CA SER A 312 -15.21 5.68 -10.89
C SER A 312 -13.97 6.21 -11.61
N ILE A 313 -13.05 6.81 -10.85
CA ILE A 313 -11.72 7.14 -11.36
C ILE A 313 -11.01 5.86 -11.76
N VAL A 314 -10.32 5.88 -12.91
CA VAL A 314 -9.50 4.75 -13.37
C VAL A 314 -8.08 4.93 -12.84
N ARG A 315 -7.47 3.83 -12.39
CA ARG A 315 -6.06 3.80 -11.99
C ARG A 315 -5.17 4.21 -13.17
N HIS A 316 -4.24 5.10 -12.91
CA HIS A 316 -3.39 5.72 -13.94
C HIS A 316 -2.08 6.16 -13.32
N ASN A 317 -0.98 6.20 -14.08
CA ASN A 317 0.36 6.54 -13.55
C ASN A 317 0.40 7.87 -12.76
N ASN A 318 -0.50 8.81 -13.06
CA ASN A 318 -0.71 10.08 -12.35
C ASN A 318 -1.12 9.94 -10.87
N TYR A 319 -1.46 8.74 -10.42
CA TYR A 319 -1.76 8.46 -9.00
C TYR A 319 -0.72 7.53 -8.37
N ASN A 320 0.40 7.25 -9.04
CA ASN A 320 1.44 6.34 -8.52
C ASN A 320 1.93 6.75 -7.14
N ASP A 321 2.03 8.06 -6.93
CA ASP A 321 2.53 8.63 -5.68
C ASP A 321 1.40 8.89 -4.68
N PHE A 322 0.14 8.67 -5.03
CA PHE A 322 -0.97 8.91 -4.11
C PHE A 322 -1.11 7.77 -3.11
N VAL A 323 -0.88 8.10 -1.83
CA VAL A 323 -1.02 7.19 -0.70
C VAL A 323 -1.76 7.85 0.46
N GLY A 324 -2.44 7.04 1.26
CA GLY A 324 -3.12 7.53 2.46
C GLY A 324 -3.74 6.42 3.31
N GLU A 325 -4.37 6.82 4.39
CA GLU A 325 -5.11 5.98 5.31
C GLU A 325 -6.39 6.69 5.76
N LEU A 326 -7.53 6.00 5.67
CA LEU A 326 -8.75 6.37 6.37
C LEU A 326 -8.85 5.55 7.65
N ILE A 327 -8.85 6.24 8.79
CA ILE A 327 -8.94 5.64 10.13
C ILE A 327 -10.35 5.86 10.64
N ILE A 328 -11.06 4.75 10.81
CA ILE A 328 -12.40 4.67 11.38
C ILE A 328 -12.23 4.17 12.82
N PRO A 329 -12.85 4.80 13.83
CA PRO A 329 -12.75 4.36 15.21
C PRO A 329 -13.31 2.93 15.40
N GLU A 330 -13.07 2.35 16.58
CA GLU A 330 -13.72 1.10 16.95
C GLU A 330 -15.24 1.31 16.98
N LEU A 331 -15.99 0.50 16.23
CA LEU A 331 -17.46 0.57 16.20
C LEU A 331 -18.07 -0.69 16.83
N PRO A 332 -19.31 -0.60 17.35
CA PRO A 332 -20.04 -1.76 17.83
C PRO A 332 -20.25 -2.81 16.73
N ARG A 333 -20.31 -4.08 17.14
CA ARG A 333 -20.62 -5.20 16.25
C ARG A 333 -21.92 -4.95 15.48
N GLY A 334 -21.92 -5.24 14.18
CA GLY A 334 -23.07 -5.06 13.29
C GLY A 334 -23.19 -3.68 12.63
N VAL A 335 -22.38 -2.69 13.02
CA VAL A 335 -22.31 -1.38 12.35
C VAL A 335 -21.15 -1.39 11.35
N LEU A 336 -21.38 -1.12 10.07
CA LEU A 336 -20.33 -1.10 9.04
C LEU A 336 -19.71 -2.50 8.81
N THR A 337 -20.46 -3.34 8.10
CA THR A 337 -20.15 -4.76 7.89
C THR A 337 -19.02 -5.00 6.88
N THR A 338 -18.23 -6.05 7.10
CA THR A 338 -17.18 -6.53 6.18
C THR A 338 -17.60 -7.82 5.50
N VAL A 339 -16.89 -8.23 4.44
CA VAL A 339 -17.02 -9.60 3.91
C VAL A 339 -16.49 -10.63 4.92
N ASN A 340 -16.89 -11.89 4.78
CA ASN A 340 -16.63 -12.95 5.77
C ASN A 340 -15.14 -13.18 6.12
N ASN A 341 -14.23 -12.87 5.20
CA ASN A 341 -12.78 -13.02 5.38
C ASN A 341 -12.09 -11.73 5.86
N LYS A 342 -12.86 -10.66 6.09
CA LYS A 342 -12.39 -9.33 6.56
C LYS A 342 -11.26 -8.73 5.73
N THR A 343 -11.20 -9.09 4.44
CA THR A 343 -10.23 -8.52 3.49
C THR A 343 -10.82 -7.39 2.65
N ASP A 344 -12.12 -7.12 2.81
CA ASP A 344 -12.83 -6.10 2.08
C ASP A 344 -14.11 -5.68 2.82
N PHE A 345 -14.75 -4.63 2.33
CA PHE A 345 -16.03 -4.13 2.85
C PHE A 345 -17.23 -4.74 2.14
N ASN A 346 -18.37 -4.75 2.83
CA ASN A 346 -19.63 -5.16 2.23
C ASN A 346 -20.22 -4.02 1.39
N LEU A 347 -20.09 -4.10 0.07
CA LEU A 347 -20.63 -3.11 -0.87
C LEU A 347 -22.16 -2.93 -0.82
N ALA A 348 -22.89 -3.87 -0.22
CA ALA A 348 -24.34 -3.75 -0.02
C ALA A 348 -24.74 -2.95 1.23
N ASP A 349 -23.76 -2.56 2.06
CA ASP A 349 -23.99 -1.76 3.27
C ASP A 349 -23.91 -0.26 2.93
N GLU A 350 -25.05 0.43 3.03
CA GLU A 350 -25.20 1.85 2.70
C GLU A 350 -24.28 2.77 3.55
N ASN A 351 -23.82 2.30 4.71
CA ASN A 351 -22.86 3.04 5.53
C ASN A 351 -21.51 3.19 4.82
N TRP A 352 -21.06 2.18 4.05
CA TRP A 352 -19.84 2.30 3.25
C TRP A 352 -20.00 3.31 2.11
N THR A 353 -21.16 3.31 1.45
CA THR A 353 -21.49 4.31 0.43
C THR A 353 -21.44 5.72 1.00
N SER A 354 -22.03 5.92 2.18
CA SER A 354 -22.01 7.22 2.87
C SER A 354 -20.59 7.70 3.21
N ILE A 355 -19.73 6.79 3.67
CA ILE A 355 -18.30 7.09 3.91
C ILE A 355 -17.62 7.50 2.60
N PHE A 356 -17.79 6.73 1.53
CA PHE A 356 -17.12 6.99 0.26
C PHE A 356 -17.59 8.28 -0.38
N ASP A 357 -18.89 8.58 -0.34
CA ASP A 357 -19.43 9.84 -0.84
C ASP A 357 -18.82 11.04 -0.11
N LYS A 358 -18.64 10.92 1.22
CA LYS A 358 -18.02 11.97 2.02
C LYS A 358 -16.53 12.11 1.75
N ILE A 359 -15.81 10.99 1.63
CA ILE A 359 -14.37 10.99 1.27
C ILE A 359 -14.15 11.49 -0.16
N ASN A 360 -15.12 11.32 -1.05
CA ASN A 360 -15.03 11.81 -2.42
C ASN A 360 -14.79 13.32 -2.45
N GLU A 361 -15.32 14.10 -1.49
CA GLU A 361 -15.05 15.55 -1.35
C GLU A 361 -13.55 15.89 -1.30
N TYR A 362 -12.71 14.95 -0.84
CA TYR A 362 -11.26 15.07 -0.76
C TYR A 362 -10.60 14.29 -1.90
N ARG A 363 -10.34 14.98 -3.02
CA ARG A 363 -9.85 14.33 -4.25
C ARG A 363 -8.45 13.73 -4.09
N PRO A 364 -8.16 12.60 -4.77
CA PRO A 364 -6.84 12.00 -4.76
C PRO A 364 -5.83 12.93 -5.41
N LEU A 365 -4.62 12.99 -4.85
CA LEU A 365 -3.56 13.80 -5.41
C LEU A 365 -3.14 13.25 -6.77
N LYS A 366 -3.36 14.04 -7.82
CA LYS A 366 -2.76 13.81 -9.13
C LYS A 366 -1.33 14.32 -9.06
N MET A 367 -0.40 13.41 -8.80
CA MET A 367 0.99 13.64 -9.12
C MET A 367 1.30 12.74 -10.31
N SER A 368 1.19 13.33 -11.50
CA SER A 368 2.16 12.96 -12.52
C SER A 368 3.50 13.09 -11.81
N ARG A 369 4.37 12.07 -11.87
CA ARG A 369 5.81 12.35 -11.83
C ARG A 369 5.97 13.67 -12.56
N LEU A 370 6.55 14.68 -11.91
CA LEU A 370 6.90 15.96 -12.54
C LEU A 370 7.11 15.68 -14.02
N GLU A 371 6.20 16.16 -14.88
CA GLU A 371 6.24 15.81 -16.30
C GLU A 371 7.68 15.98 -16.72
N GLY A 372 8.35 14.88 -17.10
CA GLY A 372 9.79 14.95 -17.31
C GLY A 372 10.08 16.08 -18.30
N GLU A 373 11.26 16.69 -18.26
CA GLU A 373 11.62 17.79 -19.19
C GLU A 373 11.25 17.44 -20.65
N LYS A 374 11.36 16.15 -21.00
CA LYS A 374 10.90 15.57 -22.28
C LYS A 374 9.39 15.73 -22.55
N GLU A 375 8.51 15.42 -21.60
CA GLU A 375 7.06 15.55 -21.75
C GLU A 375 6.62 17.02 -21.81
N LEU A 376 7.22 17.88 -20.95
CA LEU A 376 7.02 19.32 -21.01
C LEU A 376 7.43 19.90 -22.36
N ARG A 377 8.57 19.44 -22.89
CA ARG A 377 9.06 19.82 -24.22
C ARG A 377 8.08 19.41 -25.31
N THR A 378 7.58 18.18 -25.30
CA THR A 378 6.57 17.72 -26.28
C THR A 378 5.32 18.60 -26.25
N LYS A 379 4.81 18.94 -25.08
CA LYS A 379 3.65 19.82 -24.95
C LYS A 379 3.92 21.24 -25.43
N TRP A 380 5.09 21.78 -25.08
CA TRP A 380 5.48 23.12 -25.50
C TRP A 380 5.61 23.19 -27.02
N VAL A 381 6.22 22.18 -27.65
CA VAL A 381 6.26 22.06 -29.11
C VAL A 381 4.86 22.03 -29.69
N SER A 382 3.92 21.25 -29.14
CA SER A 382 2.53 21.23 -29.63
C SER A 382 1.82 22.60 -29.51
N ILE A 383 2.07 23.35 -28.43
CA ILE A 383 1.54 24.72 -28.27
C ILE A 383 2.13 25.65 -29.34
N LEU A 384 3.45 25.58 -29.56
CA LEU A 384 4.12 26.38 -30.57
C LEU A 384 3.66 26.00 -31.99
N GLU A 385 3.51 24.72 -32.30
CA GLU A 385 3.01 24.22 -33.58
C GLU A 385 1.57 24.68 -33.86
N ALA A 386 0.72 24.69 -32.83
CA ALA A 386 -0.65 25.23 -32.94
C ALA A 386 -0.67 26.74 -33.21
N SER A 387 0.41 27.46 -32.85
CA SER A 387 0.57 28.90 -33.10
C SER A 387 1.18 29.23 -34.47
N ILE A 388 1.61 28.23 -35.24
CA ILE A 388 2.21 28.46 -36.57
C ILE A 388 1.14 28.98 -37.53
N THR A 389 1.44 30.11 -38.16
CA THR A 389 0.57 30.73 -39.17
C THR A 389 1.10 30.55 -40.59
N ASP A 390 2.42 30.38 -40.73
CA ASP A 390 3.10 30.15 -42.01
C ASP A 390 4.09 28.98 -41.89
N LYS A 391 3.70 27.81 -42.40
CA LYS A 391 4.50 26.57 -42.31
C LYS A 391 5.73 26.56 -43.22
N GLU A 392 5.83 27.46 -44.19
CA GLU A 392 6.99 27.53 -45.08
C GLU A 392 8.13 28.37 -44.46
N LYS A 393 7.78 29.33 -43.59
CA LYS A 393 8.74 30.22 -42.93
C LYS A 393 9.04 29.86 -41.48
N GLU A 394 8.07 29.30 -40.75
CA GLU A 394 8.27 28.90 -39.36
C GLU A 394 8.87 27.50 -39.23
N LYS A 395 9.85 27.36 -38.34
CA LYS A 395 10.52 26.08 -38.09
C LYS A 395 10.67 25.84 -36.60
N ILE A 396 10.29 24.66 -36.13
CA ILE A 396 10.51 24.21 -34.76
C ILE A 396 11.39 22.95 -34.81
N LEU A 397 12.46 22.94 -34.05
CA LEU A 397 13.36 21.79 -33.89
C LEU A 397 13.55 21.50 -32.40
N THR A 398 13.52 20.23 -32.04
CA THR A 398 13.94 19.77 -30.72
C THR A 398 15.35 19.22 -30.77
N GLU A 399 16.10 19.38 -29.68
CA GLU A 399 17.45 18.79 -29.53
C GLU A 399 18.47 19.25 -30.59
N LYS A 400 18.41 20.52 -31.00
CA LYS A 400 19.38 21.08 -31.95
C LYS A 400 20.77 21.13 -31.31
N LYS A 401 21.72 20.36 -31.85
CA LYS A 401 23.12 20.33 -31.37
C LYS A 401 23.84 21.62 -31.75
N VAL A 402 24.59 22.18 -30.80
CA VAL A 402 25.30 23.46 -30.99
C VAL A 402 26.80 23.39 -30.68
N TRP A 403 27.27 22.32 -30.06
CA TRP A 403 28.69 22.11 -29.75
C TRP A 403 29.17 20.72 -30.22
N PRO A 404 30.46 20.54 -30.53
CA PRO A 404 31.03 19.24 -30.88
C PRO A 404 30.86 18.16 -29.80
N SER A 405 30.70 18.58 -28.54
CA SER A 405 30.40 17.70 -27.40
C SER A 405 29.03 17.03 -27.48
N GLY A 406 28.15 17.49 -28.39
CA GLY A 406 26.78 16.99 -28.51
C GLY A 406 25.75 17.72 -27.65
N THR A 407 26.13 18.81 -26.98
CA THR A 407 25.20 19.68 -26.23
C THR A 407 24.08 20.17 -27.14
N SER A 408 22.83 19.97 -26.71
CA SER A 408 21.62 20.21 -27.50
C SER A 408 20.69 21.21 -26.85
N ILE A 409 20.12 22.10 -27.66
CA ILE A 409 19.04 23.01 -27.26
C ILE A 409 17.73 22.23 -27.18
N ASP A 410 16.98 22.45 -26.11
CA ASP A 410 15.68 21.84 -25.87
C ASP A 410 14.67 22.13 -26.98
N VAL A 411 14.39 23.41 -27.25
CA VAL A 411 13.56 23.84 -28.39
C VAL A 411 14.20 25.02 -29.10
N TYR A 412 14.33 24.91 -30.43
CA TYR A 412 14.79 25.95 -31.33
C TYR A 412 13.64 26.34 -32.27
N ARG A 413 13.26 27.62 -32.29
CA ARG A 413 12.18 28.15 -33.11
C ARG A 413 12.68 29.25 -34.04
N VAL A 414 12.30 29.18 -35.31
CA VAL A 414 12.34 30.30 -36.27
C VAL A 414 10.91 30.76 -36.49
N THR A 415 10.65 32.06 -36.30
CA THR A 415 9.33 32.66 -36.49
C THR A 415 9.13 33.12 -37.93
N ALA A 416 7.90 33.50 -38.31
CA ALA A 416 7.59 33.98 -39.67
C ALA A 416 8.34 35.28 -40.03
N ALA A 417 8.77 36.04 -39.03
CA ALA A 417 9.61 37.22 -39.15
C ALA A 417 11.11 36.90 -39.10
N GLU A 418 11.48 35.63 -39.34
CA GLU A 418 12.86 35.10 -39.33
C GLU A 418 13.61 35.24 -38.00
N LYS A 419 12.92 35.60 -36.91
CA LYS A 419 13.54 35.64 -35.58
C LYS A 419 13.81 34.25 -35.03
N VAL A 420 14.99 34.07 -34.45
CA VAL A 420 15.47 32.84 -33.81
C VAL A 420 15.27 32.92 -32.30
N ILE A 421 14.43 32.04 -31.76
CA ILE A 421 14.14 31.94 -30.34
C ILE A 421 14.53 30.56 -29.83
N ILE A 422 15.29 30.49 -28.74
CA ILE A 422 15.65 29.25 -28.06
C ILE A 422 14.98 29.14 -26.70
N TYR A 423 14.59 27.92 -26.32
CA TYR A 423 13.96 27.63 -25.04
C TYR A 423 14.76 26.56 -24.30
N GLU A 424 14.91 26.75 -22.98
CA GLU A 424 15.33 25.71 -22.03
C GLU A 424 14.16 25.48 -21.07
N LEU A 425 13.73 24.22 -20.92
CA LEU A 425 12.61 23.86 -20.04
C LEU A 425 13.14 23.15 -18.81
N LYS A 426 12.82 23.67 -17.62
CA LYS A 426 13.23 23.08 -16.35
C LYS A 426 12.04 22.79 -15.46
N VAL A 427 12.03 21.57 -14.93
CA VAL A 427 11.06 21.15 -13.93
C VAL A 427 11.35 21.84 -12.61
N GLY A 428 10.31 22.37 -11.95
CA GLY A 428 10.44 23.07 -10.68
C GLY A 428 10.93 24.52 -10.80
N THR A 429 11.54 25.03 -9.73
CA THR A 429 11.97 26.44 -9.62
C THR A 429 13.25 26.70 -10.42
N GLY A 430 13.32 27.85 -11.10
CA GLY A 430 14.51 28.28 -11.82
C GLY A 430 15.73 28.49 -10.91
N GLU A 431 16.91 28.11 -11.39
CA GLU A 431 18.19 28.27 -10.71
C GLU A 431 19.21 29.00 -11.59
N PRO A 432 20.22 29.68 -11.01
CA PRO A 432 21.28 30.38 -11.74
C PRO A 432 21.97 29.55 -12.82
N LYS A 433 22.19 28.26 -12.56
CA LYS A 433 22.83 27.33 -13.52
C LYS A 433 22.05 27.21 -14.83
N HIS A 434 20.73 27.39 -14.80
CA HIS A 434 19.88 27.30 -15.99
C HIS A 434 20.09 28.49 -16.95
N LEU A 435 20.36 29.69 -16.40
CA LEU A 435 20.69 30.86 -17.22
C LEU A 435 22.05 30.70 -17.91
N TYR A 436 23.04 30.15 -17.21
CA TYR A 436 24.33 29.83 -17.82
C TYR A 436 24.21 28.77 -18.91
N GLN A 437 23.27 27.82 -18.78
CA GLN A 437 22.97 26.85 -19.82
C GLN A 437 22.39 27.52 -21.08
N LEU A 438 21.47 28.49 -20.92
CA LEU A 438 21.00 29.31 -22.05
C LEU A 438 22.12 30.11 -22.71
N LYS A 439 23.01 30.72 -21.92
CA LYS A 439 24.18 31.42 -22.46
C LYS A 439 25.08 30.49 -23.27
N MET A 440 25.35 29.29 -22.76
CA MET A 440 26.13 28.28 -23.46
C MET A 440 25.48 27.90 -24.80
N TYR A 441 24.15 27.84 -24.88
CA TYR A 441 23.46 27.58 -26.14
C TYR A 441 23.55 28.75 -27.13
N TRP A 442 23.34 29.97 -26.63
CA TRP A 442 23.46 31.19 -27.43
C TRP A 442 24.86 31.28 -28.07
N ASP A 443 25.90 31.07 -27.25
CA ASP A 443 27.29 31.08 -27.70
C ASP A 443 27.58 29.98 -28.73
N GLY A 444 26.97 28.80 -28.56
CA GLY A 444 27.07 27.70 -29.51
C GLY A 444 26.45 28.04 -30.88
N LEU A 445 25.30 28.71 -30.89
CA LEU A 445 24.66 29.19 -32.13
C LEU A 445 25.53 30.24 -32.83
N VAL A 446 26.00 31.25 -32.10
CA VAL A 446 26.88 32.29 -32.64
C VAL A 446 28.14 31.68 -33.27
N ASN A 447 28.71 30.65 -32.64
CA ASN A 447 29.86 29.95 -33.21
C ASN A 447 29.55 29.23 -34.52
N ASN A 448 28.35 28.66 -34.63
CA ASN A 448 27.84 28.03 -35.85
C ASN A 448 27.31 29.02 -36.90
N LYS A 449 27.52 30.33 -36.70
CA LYS A 449 27.08 31.44 -37.57
C LYS A 449 25.56 31.64 -37.60
N ASP A 450 24.84 31.12 -36.61
CA ASP A 450 23.43 31.47 -36.35
C ASP A 450 23.39 32.66 -35.37
N ASN A 451 22.47 33.61 -35.58
CA ASN A 451 22.33 34.78 -34.70
C ASN A 451 20.99 34.70 -33.95
N PRO A 452 20.96 34.22 -32.69
CA PRO A 452 19.74 34.18 -31.90
C PRO A 452 19.22 35.59 -31.53
N ASP A 453 17.90 35.73 -31.43
CA ASP A 453 17.23 36.99 -31.03
C ASP A 453 16.76 36.95 -29.58
N GLU A 454 16.27 35.79 -29.11
CA GLU A 454 15.79 35.61 -27.74
C GLU A 454 16.12 34.22 -27.19
N ALA A 455 16.35 34.15 -25.88
CA ALA A 455 16.58 32.91 -25.15
C ALA A 455 15.73 32.88 -23.88
N ILE A 456 14.84 31.89 -23.78
CA ILE A 456 13.79 31.87 -22.76
C ILE A 456 13.98 30.66 -21.85
N LEU A 457 14.09 30.91 -20.55
CA LEU A 457 14.03 29.88 -19.52
C LEU A 457 12.56 29.69 -19.10
N LEU A 458 12.01 28.50 -19.35
CA LEU A 458 10.66 28.13 -18.94
C LEU A 458 10.70 27.25 -17.68
N VAL A 459 10.08 27.71 -16.60
CA VAL A 459 10.10 27.08 -15.27
C VAL A 459 8.71 27.09 -14.61
N GLU A 460 8.53 26.34 -13.53
CA GLU A 460 7.28 26.41 -12.74
C GLU A 460 7.18 27.72 -11.96
N ASP A 461 8.29 28.16 -11.37
CA ASP A 461 8.40 29.40 -10.60
C ASP A 461 9.86 29.89 -10.59
N TYR A 462 10.10 31.14 -10.17
CA TYR A 462 11.45 31.68 -9.97
C TYR A 462 11.48 32.81 -8.92
N ASP A 463 12.63 33.00 -8.29
CA ASP A 463 12.91 34.14 -7.39
C ASP A 463 13.28 35.38 -8.24
N GLY A 464 12.82 36.58 -7.84
CA GLY A 464 13.17 37.85 -8.49
C GLY A 464 14.68 38.10 -8.60
N LYS A 465 15.50 37.52 -7.72
CA LYS A 465 16.97 37.54 -7.85
C LYS A 465 17.48 36.86 -9.12
N LEU A 466 16.78 35.84 -9.61
CA LEU A 466 17.13 35.17 -10.86
C LEU A 466 16.83 36.06 -12.08
N GLU A 467 15.76 36.85 -12.00
CA GLU A 467 15.42 37.86 -13.02
C GLU A 467 16.45 38.99 -13.04
N GLU A 468 16.85 39.51 -11.87
CA GLU A 468 17.96 40.46 -11.75
C GLU A 468 19.25 39.90 -12.39
N MET A 469 19.55 38.62 -12.14
CA MET A 469 20.70 37.96 -12.74
C MET A 469 20.59 37.85 -14.27
N ALA A 470 19.42 37.51 -14.82
CA ALA A 470 19.21 37.49 -16.27
C ALA A 470 19.43 38.88 -16.87
N ASN A 471 18.95 39.93 -16.21
CA ASN A 471 19.17 41.32 -16.63
C ASN A 471 20.65 41.72 -16.62
N VAL A 472 21.42 41.29 -15.61
CA VAL A 472 22.87 41.49 -15.57
C VAL A 472 23.56 40.72 -16.70
N MET A 473 23.16 39.47 -16.95
CA MET A 473 23.74 38.67 -18.04
C MET A 473 23.47 39.27 -19.42
N ASN A 474 22.36 39.99 -19.60
CA ASN A 474 22.04 40.69 -20.84
C ASN A 474 22.96 41.88 -21.13
N THR A 475 23.72 42.38 -20.13
CA THR A 475 24.74 43.42 -20.34
C THR A 475 26.12 42.85 -20.66
N PHE A 476 26.27 41.53 -20.73
CA PHE A 476 27.57 40.92 -21.07
C PHE A 476 27.86 41.07 -22.56
N ASN A 477 29.15 41.22 -22.89
CA ASN A 477 29.59 41.17 -24.28
C ASN A 477 29.42 39.75 -24.82
N THR A 478 28.93 39.66 -26.04
CA THR A 478 28.83 38.40 -26.78
C THR A 478 30.21 37.92 -27.21
N ILE A 479 30.30 36.65 -27.59
CA ILE A 479 31.58 36.02 -27.94
C ILE A 479 32.18 36.49 -29.28
N ARG A 480 31.44 37.29 -30.07
CA ARG A 480 31.88 37.83 -31.37
C ARG A 480 31.26 39.20 -31.61
N ASP A 481 32.00 40.08 -32.28
CA ASP A 481 31.49 41.38 -32.70
C ASP A 481 30.48 41.24 -33.86
N GLY A 482 29.49 42.15 -33.91
CA GLY A 482 28.49 42.21 -34.99
C GLY A 482 27.33 41.21 -34.88
N VAL A 483 27.16 40.56 -33.72
CA VAL A 483 26.03 39.67 -33.42
C VAL A 483 25.06 40.33 -32.43
N ASN A 484 23.84 39.78 -32.33
CA ASN A 484 22.82 40.32 -31.42
C ASN A 484 23.30 40.22 -29.96
N PRO A 485 23.05 41.25 -29.12
CA PRO A 485 23.32 41.17 -27.70
C PRO A 485 22.47 40.08 -27.04
N TYR A 486 22.93 39.56 -25.89
CA TYR A 486 22.16 38.59 -25.13
C TYR A 486 20.78 39.15 -24.75
N ASN A 487 19.75 38.32 -24.92
CA ASN A 487 18.37 38.64 -24.58
C ASN A 487 17.72 37.44 -23.87
N PHE A 488 18.16 37.21 -22.64
CA PHE A 488 17.64 36.19 -21.74
C PHE A 488 16.37 36.68 -21.06
N LYS A 489 15.33 35.83 -21.11
CA LYS A 489 14.05 36.03 -20.43
C LYS A 489 13.71 34.79 -19.61
N ILE A 490 12.93 34.98 -18.55
CA ILE A 490 12.41 33.89 -17.72
C ILE A 490 10.89 33.97 -17.76
N MET A 491 10.22 32.85 -18.01
CA MET A 491 8.76 32.78 -18.07
C MET A 491 8.27 31.59 -17.25
N LYS A 492 7.09 31.74 -16.65
CA LYS A 492 6.43 30.65 -15.91
C LYS A 492 5.60 29.78 -16.84
N PHE A 493 5.46 28.50 -16.50
CA PHE A 493 4.58 27.59 -17.23
C PHE A 493 3.12 28.07 -17.27
N SER A 494 2.66 28.80 -16.26
CA SER A 494 1.30 29.37 -16.23
C SER A 494 1.11 30.53 -17.20
N GLU A 495 2.12 31.37 -17.39
CA GLU A 495 2.08 32.52 -18.30
C GLU A 495 1.93 32.10 -19.77
N VAL A 496 2.50 30.95 -20.12
CA VAL A 496 2.51 30.44 -21.50
C VAL A 496 1.48 29.32 -21.73
N GLY A 497 0.61 29.05 -20.75
CA GLY A 497 -0.43 28.02 -20.86
C GLY A 497 0.07 26.57 -20.86
N LEU A 498 1.32 26.33 -20.47
CA LEU A 498 1.91 24.98 -20.36
C LEU A 498 1.38 24.22 -19.14
N ARG A 499 1.04 24.93 -18.06
CA ARG A 499 0.25 24.42 -16.93
C ARG A 499 -0.79 25.45 -16.50
N LYS A 500 -2.01 25.02 -16.17
CA LYS A 500 -3.01 25.92 -15.57
C LYS A 500 -2.63 26.19 -14.12
N ASP A 501 -2.81 27.43 -13.65
CA ASP A 501 -2.63 27.77 -12.24
C ASP A 501 -3.48 26.81 -11.39
N ILE A 502 -2.81 26.04 -10.54
CA ILE A 502 -3.47 25.42 -9.40
C ILE A 502 -3.78 26.59 -8.48
N LYS A 503 -5.05 27.03 -8.46
CA LYS A 503 -5.52 27.98 -7.45
C LYS A 503 -5.09 27.42 -6.08
N ARG A 504 -4.19 28.16 -5.42
CA ARG A 504 -3.68 27.87 -4.08
C ARG A 504 -4.80 27.81 -3.07
#